data_AF-A0A7S2DCB6-F1
#
_entry.id   AF-A0A7S2DCB6-F1
#
_cell.length_a   1.000
_cell.length_b   1.000
_cell.length_c   1.000
_cell.angle_alpha   90.00
_cell.angle_beta   90.00
_cell.angle_gamma   90.00
#
_symmetry.space_group_name_H-M   'P 1'
#
loop_
_entity.id
_entity.type
_entity.pdbx_description
1 polymer ?
#
loop_
_entity_poly.entity_id
_entity_poly.type
_entity_poly.pdbx_seq_one_letter_code
_entity_poly.pdbx_strand_id
1 'polypeptide(L)'
;QRKAFRAVVQDNTTVLLEVLQRLSIDTWSKWQNKAGKDLLTLSQERGSSGAYSVLAKALGLVQEQKREAFDEREAVWIFAQGEVQPKRATVLEDTPEEADEVLVEFWDGDDPPSRVERCLVRKMWS
;
A
#
# COMPACT_ATOMS: atom_id res chain seq x y z
N GLN A 1 12.75 20.84 -11.20
CA GLN A 1 13.14 20.76 -9.78
C GLN A 1 12.27 21.59 -8.82
N ARG A 2 12.27 22.95 -8.82
CA ARG A 2 11.50 23.75 -7.82
C ARG A 2 10.00 23.42 -7.75
N LYS A 3 9.35 23.21 -8.91
CA LYS A 3 7.93 22.82 -9.00
C LYS A 3 7.67 21.48 -8.28
N ALA A 4 8.54 20.48 -8.44
CA ALA A 4 8.43 19.18 -7.78
C ALA A 4 8.57 19.30 -6.26
N PHE A 5 9.57 20.04 -5.77
CA PHE A 5 9.73 20.27 -4.32
C PHE A 5 8.53 21.00 -3.71
N ARG A 6 7.95 21.97 -4.42
CA ARG A 6 6.71 22.63 -3.96
C ARG A 6 5.54 21.65 -3.96
N ALA A 7 5.40 20.82 -4.99
CA ALA A 7 4.35 19.82 -5.07
C ALA A 7 4.44 18.80 -3.93
N VAL A 8 5.65 18.35 -3.57
CA VAL A 8 5.87 17.47 -2.40
C VAL A 8 5.41 18.14 -1.10
N VAL A 9 5.80 19.39 -0.86
CA VAL A 9 5.40 20.11 0.37
C VAL A 9 3.88 20.33 0.46
N GLN A 10 3.19 20.44 -0.68
CA GLN A 10 1.74 20.61 -0.76
C GLN A 10 0.97 19.29 -0.88
N ASP A 11 1.66 18.15 -0.84
CA ASP A 11 1.13 16.82 -1.14
C ASP A 11 0.34 16.75 -2.47
N ASN A 12 0.73 17.56 -3.45
CA ASN A 12 0.05 17.65 -4.74
C ASN A 12 0.59 16.59 -5.69
N THR A 13 0.01 15.40 -5.63
CA THR A 13 0.40 14.22 -6.43
C THR A 13 0.25 14.44 -7.93
N THR A 14 -0.81 15.13 -8.38
CA THR A 14 -1.05 15.43 -9.80
C THR A 14 0.10 16.23 -10.40
N VAL A 15 0.45 17.35 -9.76
CA VAL A 15 1.55 18.21 -10.23
C VAL A 15 2.89 17.51 -10.11
N LEU A 16 3.08 16.69 -9.07
CA LEU A 16 4.29 15.90 -8.91
C LEU A 16 4.46 14.93 -10.09
N LEU A 17 3.44 14.11 -10.39
CA LEU A 17 3.45 13.15 -11.49
C LEU A 17 3.72 13.82 -12.84
N GLU A 18 3.05 14.94 -13.14
CA GLU A 18 3.30 15.71 -14.37
C GLU A 18 4.77 16.10 -14.55
N VAL A 19 5.46 16.43 -13.45
CA VAL A 19 6.88 16.82 -13.50
C VAL A 19 7.78 15.59 -13.62
N LEU A 20 7.48 14.54 -12.87
CA LEU A 20 8.29 13.32 -12.84
C LEU A 20 8.21 12.57 -14.18
N GLN A 21 7.05 12.49 -14.83
CA GLN A 21 6.87 11.79 -16.12
C GLN A 21 7.68 12.41 -17.27
N ARG A 22 8.09 13.68 -17.15
CA ARG A 22 8.88 14.37 -18.18
C ARG A 22 10.38 14.09 -18.07
N LEU A 23 10.81 13.35 -17.05
CA LEU A 23 12.23 13.18 -16.71
C LEU A 23 12.51 11.73 -16.30
N SER A 24 13.72 11.25 -16.59
CA SER A 24 14.13 9.92 -16.11
C SER A 24 14.27 9.89 -14.58
N ILE A 25 14.06 8.71 -14.00
CA ILE A 25 14.26 8.45 -12.56
C ILE A 25 15.69 8.82 -12.14
N ASP A 26 16.69 8.51 -12.96
CA ASP A 26 18.10 8.86 -12.70
C ASP A 26 18.35 10.36 -12.55
N THR A 27 17.51 11.19 -13.17
CA THR A 27 17.64 12.65 -13.15
C THR A 27 17.06 13.22 -11.86
N TRP A 28 15.80 12.88 -11.56
CA TRP A 28 15.09 13.51 -10.45
C TRP A 28 15.37 12.85 -9.10
N SER A 29 15.80 11.58 -9.07
CA SER A 29 16.18 10.88 -7.83
C SER A 29 17.38 11.53 -7.13
N LYS A 30 18.25 12.19 -7.90
CA LYS A 30 19.44 12.92 -7.40
C LYS A 30 19.15 14.36 -7.00
N TRP A 31 17.93 14.85 -7.22
CA TRP A 31 17.60 16.24 -6.91
C TRP A 31 17.58 16.48 -5.41
N GLN A 32 18.23 17.55 -4.99
CA GLN A 32 18.24 18.01 -3.60
C GLN A 32 17.80 19.46 -3.49
N ASN A 33 17.15 19.83 -2.39
CA ASN A 33 16.86 21.21 -2.07
C ASN A 33 18.10 21.90 -1.45
N LYS A 34 17.97 23.18 -1.06
CA LYS A 34 19.06 23.95 -0.43
C LYS A 34 19.55 23.36 0.90
N ALA A 35 18.75 22.51 1.55
CA ALA A 35 19.09 21.83 2.79
C ALA A 35 19.64 20.40 2.54
N GLY A 36 19.96 20.05 1.30
CA GLY A 36 20.49 18.73 0.94
C GLY A 36 19.44 17.60 0.92
N LYS A 37 18.16 17.92 1.09
CA LYS A 37 17.10 16.90 1.16
C LYS A 37 16.56 16.59 -0.23
N ASP A 38 16.45 15.30 -0.54
CA ASP A 38 15.77 14.83 -1.73
C ASP A 38 14.24 14.90 -1.60
N LEU A 39 13.54 14.55 -2.68
CA LEU A 39 12.07 14.59 -2.71
C LEU A 39 11.45 13.59 -1.72
N LEU A 40 12.05 12.41 -1.56
CA LEU A 40 11.52 11.34 -0.71
C LEU A 40 11.65 11.70 0.77
N THR A 41 12.85 12.09 1.19
CA THR A 41 13.16 12.57 2.54
C THR A 41 12.26 13.75 2.90
N LEU A 42 12.09 14.71 1.98
CA LEU A 42 11.21 15.85 2.23
C LEU A 42 9.74 15.42 2.41
N SER A 43 9.26 14.45 1.63
CA SER A 43 7.88 13.96 1.76
C SER A 43 7.62 13.30 3.12
N GLN A 44 8.57 12.52 3.63
CA GLN A 44 8.48 11.88 4.94
C GLN A 44 8.46 12.92 6.06
N GLU A 45 9.38 13.89 6.04
CA GLU A 45 9.45 14.94 7.06
C GLU A 45 8.21 15.83 7.12
N ARG A 46 7.53 16.02 5.99
CA ARG A 46 6.33 16.84 5.88
C ARG A 46 5.04 16.07 6.10
N GLY A 47 5.11 14.75 6.22
CA GLY A 47 3.92 13.90 6.29
C GLY A 47 3.09 13.89 4.99
N SER A 48 3.73 14.19 3.85
CA SER A 48 3.09 14.21 2.53
C SER A 48 2.91 12.78 2.02
N SER A 49 1.90 12.08 2.51
CA SER A 49 1.70 10.63 2.29
C SER A 49 1.43 10.28 0.83
N GLY A 50 0.71 11.13 0.09
CA GLY A 50 0.45 10.94 -1.33
C GLY A 50 1.73 11.07 -2.16
N ALA A 51 2.48 12.15 -1.95
CA ALA A 51 3.76 12.39 -2.60
C ALA A 51 4.78 11.31 -2.27
N TYR A 52 4.84 10.86 -1.00
CA TYR A 52 5.67 9.74 -0.59
C TYR A 52 5.31 8.47 -1.36
N SER A 53 4.02 8.13 -1.44
CA SER A 53 3.56 6.93 -2.15
C SER A 53 3.95 6.95 -3.63
N VAL A 54 3.79 8.10 -4.31
CA VAL A 54 4.21 8.28 -5.71
C VAL A 54 5.72 8.08 -5.88
N LEU A 55 6.52 8.72 -5.02
CA LEU A 55 7.98 8.66 -5.09
C LEU A 55 8.51 7.26 -4.76
N ALA A 56 7.98 6.62 -3.71
CA ALA A 56 8.38 5.30 -3.27
C ALA A 56 8.04 4.22 -4.33
N LYS A 57 6.87 4.31 -4.97
CA LYS A 57 6.52 3.46 -6.12
C LYS A 57 7.49 3.67 -7.29
N ALA A 58 7.76 4.92 -7.66
CA ALA A 58 8.64 5.23 -8.78
C ALA A 58 10.11 4.83 -8.53
N LEU A 59 10.56 4.82 -7.28
CA LEU A 59 11.89 4.35 -6.89
C LEU A 59 11.96 2.82 -6.66
N GLY A 60 10.84 2.11 -6.79
CA GLY A 60 10.77 0.67 -6.53
C GLY A 60 10.89 0.28 -5.05
N LEU A 61 10.74 1.23 -4.13
CA LEU A 61 10.79 1.00 -2.68
C LEU A 61 9.48 0.37 -2.16
N VAL A 62 8.38 0.62 -2.86
CA VAL A 62 7.08 -0.01 -2.59
C VAL A 62 6.60 -0.62 -3.89
N GLN A 63 6.20 -1.88 -3.82
CA GLN A 63 5.54 -2.57 -4.92
C GLN A 63 4.08 -2.77 -4.56
N GLU A 64 3.21 -2.61 -5.55
CA GLU A 64 1.83 -3.05 -5.39
C GLU A 64 1.84 -4.56 -5.26
N GLN A 65 1.33 -5.03 -4.13
CA GLN A 65 1.16 -6.45 -3.96
C GLN A 65 0.09 -6.92 -4.93
N LYS A 66 0.38 -7.99 -5.67
CA LYS A 66 -0.59 -8.64 -6.54
C LYS A 66 -1.81 -9.02 -5.70
N ARG A 67 -3.00 -8.62 -6.15
CA ARG A 67 -4.25 -9.08 -5.56
C ARG A 67 -4.40 -10.55 -5.90
N GLU A 68 -4.59 -11.38 -4.89
CA GLU A 68 -4.82 -12.81 -5.05
C GLU A 68 -6.33 -13.08 -5.02
N ALA A 69 -6.76 -14.07 -5.81
CA ALA A 69 -8.07 -14.68 -5.67
C ALA A 69 -8.04 -15.69 -4.52
N PHE A 70 -9.17 -15.87 -3.86
CA PHE A 70 -9.35 -16.85 -2.80
C PHE A 70 -10.41 -17.86 -3.22
N ASP A 71 -10.13 -19.12 -2.97
CA ASP A 71 -11.09 -20.20 -3.23
C ASP A 71 -11.91 -20.48 -1.95
N GLU A 72 -13.15 -20.96 -2.11
CA GLU A 72 -13.95 -21.44 -0.98
C GLU A 72 -13.16 -22.46 -0.16
N ARG A 73 -13.25 -22.35 1.17
CA ARG A 73 -12.59 -23.21 2.16
C ARG A 73 -11.07 -23.05 2.25
N GLU A 74 -10.51 -22.04 1.60
CA GLU A 74 -9.11 -21.72 1.73
C GLU A 74 -8.78 -21.21 3.15
N ALA A 75 -7.66 -21.67 3.70
CA ALA A 75 -7.19 -21.28 5.02
C ALA A 75 -6.36 -19.99 4.94
N VAL A 76 -6.74 -18.98 5.73
CA VAL A 76 -6.15 -17.65 5.69
C VAL A 76 -5.76 -17.12 7.06
N TRP A 77 -4.74 -16.27 7.07
CA TRP A 77 -4.36 -15.40 8.18
C TRP A 77 -5.03 -14.03 8.03
N ILE A 78 -5.59 -13.53 9.12
CA ILE A 78 -6.23 -12.22 9.22
C ILE A 78 -5.42 -11.31 10.15
N PHE A 79 -4.92 -10.21 9.62
CA PHE A 79 -4.10 -9.23 10.35
C PHE A 79 -4.96 -8.04 10.77
N ALA A 80 -5.50 -8.07 11.98
CA ALA A 80 -6.28 -6.95 12.52
C ALA A 80 -5.39 -5.87 13.13
N GLN A 81 -5.80 -4.60 13.02
CA GLN A 81 -5.06 -3.49 13.61
C GLN A 81 -5.07 -3.59 15.15
N GLY A 82 -3.89 -3.49 15.76
CA GLY A 82 -3.72 -3.55 17.21
C GLY A 82 -3.53 -4.96 17.77
N GLU A 83 -3.70 -6.01 16.95
CA GLU A 83 -3.42 -7.38 17.34
C GLU A 83 -1.97 -7.76 17.04
N VAL A 84 -1.31 -8.40 18.00
CA VAL A 84 0.08 -8.86 17.85
C VAL A 84 0.15 -10.16 17.05
N GLN A 85 -0.88 -10.99 17.11
CA GLN A 85 -0.96 -12.26 16.42
C GLN A 85 -2.07 -12.24 15.36
N PRO A 86 -1.81 -12.78 14.15
CA PRO A 86 -2.85 -12.93 13.15
C PRO A 86 -3.87 -13.98 13.59
N LYS A 87 -5.14 -13.74 13.27
CA LYS A 87 -6.22 -14.71 13.52
C LYS A 87 -6.32 -15.68 12.36
N ARG A 88 -6.72 -16.92 12.63
CA ARG A 88 -6.95 -17.95 11.61
C ARG A 88 -8.40 -17.90 11.17
N ALA A 89 -8.63 -18.03 9.88
CA ALA A 89 -9.97 -18.08 9.34
C ALA A 89 -10.03 -18.97 8.09
N THR A 90 -11.24 -19.37 7.73
CA THR A 90 -11.58 -20.09 6.50
C THR A 90 -12.39 -19.17 5.60
N VAL A 91 -12.04 -19.12 4.30
CA VAL A 91 -12.82 -18.40 3.29
C VAL A 91 -14.14 -19.14 3.05
N LEU A 92 -15.27 -18.41 3.03
CA LEU A 92 -16.59 -19.03 2.88
C LEU A 92 -17.17 -18.99 1.46
N GLU A 93 -16.58 -18.21 0.55
CA GLU A 93 -17.01 -18.11 -0.85
C GLU A 93 -15.82 -17.78 -1.76
N ASP A 94 -15.86 -18.24 -3.02
CA ASP A 94 -14.87 -17.85 -4.03
C ASP A 94 -14.84 -16.32 -4.16
N THR A 95 -13.65 -15.74 -3.95
CA THR A 95 -13.46 -14.29 -3.98
C THR A 95 -12.46 -13.93 -5.08
N PRO A 96 -12.91 -13.27 -6.17
CA PRO A 96 -12.03 -12.93 -7.29
C PRO A 96 -11.04 -11.81 -6.92
N GLU A 97 -10.00 -11.58 -7.72
CA GLU A 97 -8.93 -10.60 -7.42
C GLU A 97 -9.49 -9.16 -7.25
N GLU A 98 -10.61 -8.81 -7.88
CA GLU A 98 -11.16 -7.46 -7.89
C GLU A 98 -11.94 -7.07 -6.63
N ALA A 99 -12.49 -8.03 -5.88
CA ALA A 99 -13.51 -7.79 -4.84
C ALA A 99 -12.93 -7.27 -3.51
N ASP A 100 -13.11 -6.03 -3.08
CA ASP A 100 -12.32 -5.44 -1.98
C ASP A 100 -12.36 -6.15 -0.60
N GLU A 101 -13.34 -7.02 -0.36
CA GLU A 101 -13.53 -7.77 0.88
C GLU A 101 -13.56 -9.28 0.63
N VAL A 102 -13.17 -10.06 1.64
CA VAL A 102 -13.23 -11.52 1.66
C VAL A 102 -14.16 -11.95 2.81
N LEU A 103 -15.12 -12.83 2.53
CA LEU A 103 -15.99 -13.41 3.56
C LEU A 103 -15.27 -14.56 4.25
N VAL A 104 -15.08 -14.46 5.56
CA VAL A 104 -14.33 -15.44 6.34
C VAL A 104 -15.06 -15.86 7.62
N GLU A 105 -14.76 -17.08 8.07
CA GLU A 105 -15.15 -17.62 9.36
C GLU A 105 -13.89 -17.83 10.21
N PHE A 106 -13.81 -17.17 11.36
CA PHE A 106 -12.67 -17.30 12.26
C PHE A 106 -12.68 -18.66 12.96
N TRP A 107 -11.51 -19.26 13.12
CA TRP A 107 -11.38 -20.57 13.79
C TRP A 107 -11.49 -20.47 15.31
N ASP A 108 -11.16 -19.30 15.84
CA ASP A 108 -11.09 -19.04 17.28
C ASP A 108 -12.25 -18.12 17.66
N GLY A 109 -13.22 -18.66 18.42
CA GLY A 109 -14.42 -17.94 18.88
C GLY A 109 -15.71 -18.45 18.22
N ASP A 110 -16.85 -17.94 18.72
CA ASP A 110 -18.19 -18.19 18.16
C ASP A 110 -18.71 -16.96 17.38
N ASP A 111 -17.78 -16.13 16.88
CA ASP A 111 -18.12 -14.94 16.12
C ASP A 111 -18.78 -15.33 14.78
N PRO A 112 -19.84 -14.63 14.35
CA PRO A 112 -20.45 -14.91 13.06
C PRO A 112 -19.48 -14.62 11.91
N PRO A 113 -19.67 -15.27 10.75
CA PRO A 113 -18.94 -14.95 9.54
C PRO A 113 -18.90 -13.45 9.25
N SER A 114 -17.71 -12.97 8.91
CA SER A 114 -17.45 -11.54 8.79
C SER A 114 -16.72 -11.23 7.50
N ARG A 115 -17.02 -10.07 6.90
CA ARG A 115 -16.26 -9.55 5.77
C ARG A 115 -15.04 -8.79 6.27
N VAL A 116 -13.89 -9.12 5.72
CA VAL A 116 -12.61 -8.54 6.08
C VAL A 116 -11.98 -7.92 4.84
N GLU A 117 -11.37 -6.74 5.00
CA GLU A 117 -10.64 -6.08 3.92
C GLU A 117 -9.53 -6.99 3.37
N ARG A 118 -9.45 -7.16 2.04
CA ARG A 118 -8.45 -8.06 1.40
C ARG A 118 -7.02 -7.76 1.87
N CYS A 119 -6.67 -6.50 2.10
CA CYS A 119 -5.31 -6.11 2.48
C CYS A 119 -4.87 -6.73 3.82
N LEU A 120 -5.81 -7.19 4.63
CA LEU A 120 -5.59 -7.85 5.92
C LEU A 120 -5.57 -9.38 5.80
N VAL A 121 -5.83 -9.94 4.61
CA VAL A 121 -5.95 -11.39 4.39
C VAL A 121 -4.70 -11.93 3.69
N ARG A 122 -4.19 -13.07 4.16
CA ARG A 122 -3.08 -13.82 3.55
C ARG A 122 -3.39 -15.30 3.50
N LYS A 123 -3.10 -15.96 2.39
CA LYS A 123 -3.11 -17.42 2.31
C LYS A 123 -2.10 -18.00 3.32
N MET A 124 -2.49 -19.03 4.08
CA MET A 124 -1.59 -19.65 5.08
C MET A 124 -0.46 -20.45 4.42
N TRP A 125 -0.69 -20.96 3.22
CA TRP A 125 0.25 -21.74 2.44
C TRP A 125 0.22 -21.23 1.00
N SER A 126 1.38 -20.85 0.47
CA SER A 126 1.60 -20.54 -0.94
C SER A 126 2.65 -21.48 -1.52
#